data_AF-A0AAW8D9L6-F1
#
_entry.id   AF-A0AAW8D9L6-F1
#
_cell.length_a   1.000
_cell.length_b   1.000
_cell.length_c   1.000
_cell.angle_alpha   90.00
_cell.angle_beta   90.00
_cell.angle_gamma   90.00
#
_symmetry.space_group_name_H-M   'P 1'
#
loop_
_entity.id
_entity.type
_entity.pdbx_description
1 polymer ?
#
loop_
_entity_poly.entity_id
_entity_poly.type
_entity_poly.pdbx_seq_one_letter_code
_entity_poly.pdbx_strand_id
1 'polypeptide(L)'
;MNNPAPTRHQRQTHPARPAALSLAIAIAATILLSGCNSAGSMTCDQYAAQSFNDRQNTERALLSAHDLDQNSIGNTVGLLNALNSYCGVSGLGSEKARQNGSSTLDKAVNWSAKNW
;
A
#
# COMPACT_ATOMS: atom_id res chain seq x y z
N MET A 1 -41.92 -32.77 59.61
CA MET A 1 -40.92 -31.97 60.35
C MET A 1 -39.56 -32.11 59.67
N ASN A 2 -38.96 -30.96 59.32
CA ASN A 2 -37.54 -30.65 59.10
C ASN A 2 -36.79 -31.08 57.80
N ASN A 3 -36.84 -30.17 56.82
CA ASN A 3 -35.78 -29.53 56.00
C ASN A 3 -34.46 -30.26 55.63
N PRO A 4 -34.11 -30.25 54.33
CA PRO A 4 -32.73 -30.06 53.85
C PRO A 4 -32.38 -28.59 53.56
N ALA A 5 -31.08 -28.30 53.65
CA ALA A 5 -30.39 -27.01 53.65
C ALA A 5 -30.50 -26.16 52.35
N PRO A 6 -30.23 -24.84 52.41
CA PRO A 6 -30.30 -23.94 51.25
C PRO A 6 -29.01 -23.95 50.40
N THR A 7 -29.14 -24.25 49.10
CA THR A 7 -28.05 -24.04 48.13
C THR A 7 -28.18 -22.65 47.50
N ARG A 8 -27.16 -21.83 47.72
CA ARG A 8 -26.97 -20.44 47.25
C ARG A 8 -27.25 -20.25 45.76
N HIS A 9 -27.94 -19.14 45.47
CA HIS A 9 -27.93 -18.48 44.16
C HIS A 9 -26.52 -18.01 43.77
N GLN A 10 -26.07 -18.37 42.57
CA GLN A 10 -25.16 -17.56 41.76
C GLN A 10 -25.65 -17.65 40.30
N ARG A 11 -26.53 -16.71 39.97
CA ARG A 11 -26.85 -16.31 38.59
C ARG A 11 -25.74 -15.35 38.18
N GLN A 12 -25.06 -15.62 37.07
CA GLN A 12 -24.40 -14.69 36.12
C GLN A 12 -23.13 -15.31 35.52
N THR A 13 -23.23 -15.83 34.31
CA THR A 13 -22.12 -15.79 33.36
C THR A 13 -22.62 -15.08 32.11
N HIS A 14 -22.02 -13.92 31.84
CA HIS A 14 -22.32 -13.06 30.70
C HIS A 14 -22.09 -13.80 29.36
N PRO A 15 -22.91 -13.58 28.33
CA PRO A 15 -22.57 -13.96 26.97
C PRO A 15 -21.45 -13.02 26.47
N ALA A 16 -20.20 -13.46 26.59
CA ALA A 16 -19.07 -12.75 26.01
C ALA A 16 -19.06 -12.95 24.49
N ARG A 17 -19.57 -11.92 23.80
CA ARG A 17 -19.21 -11.36 22.48
C ARG A 17 -18.61 -12.30 21.40
N PRO A 18 -19.11 -12.24 20.15
CA PRO A 18 -18.49 -12.94 19.03
C PRO A 18 -17.14 -12.27 18.72
N ALA A 19 -16.05 -12.97 18.99
CA ALA A 19 -14.75 -12.60 18.45
C ALA A 19 -14.74 -12.97 16.96
N ALA A 20 -15.16 -12.02 16.12
CA ALA A 20 -14.89 -12.07 14.69
C ALA A 20 -13.36 -12.02 14.51
N LEU A 21 -12.74 -13.18 14.32
CA LEU A 21 -11.37 -13.26 13.84
C LEU A 21 -11.34 -12.82 12.37
N SER A 22 -11.18 -11.52 12.15
CA SER A 22 -10.77 -10.97 10.86
C SER A 22 -9.28 -11.29 10.67
N LEU A 23 -8.97 -12.50 10.21
CA LEU A 23 -7.59 -12.85 9.88
C LEU A 23 -7.25 -12.38 8.47
N ALA A 24 -6.30 -11.45 8.42
CA ALA A 24 -5.75 -10.72 7.29
C ALA A 24 -5.70 -11.48 5.96
N ILE A 25 -6.27 -10.85 4.91
CA ILE A 25 -5.98 -11.20 3.53
C ILE A 25 -4.56 -10.67 3.24
N ALA A 26 -3.57 -11.53 3.38
CA ALA A 26 -2.23 -11.26 2.83
C ALA A 26 -2.35 -11.31 1.31
N ILE A 27 -2.51 -10.15 0.67
CA ILE A 27 -2.33 -10.04 -0.78
C ILE A 27 -0.83 -10.16 -1.04
N ALA A 28 -0.36 -11.40 -1.16
CA ALA A 28 0.91 -11.68 -1.80
C ALA A 28 0.76 -11.29 -3.28
N ALA A 29 1.01 -10.02 -3.57
CA ALA A 29 1.21 -9.57 -4.93
C ALA A 29 2.54 -10.15 -5.42
N THR A 30 2.51 -11.38 -5.92
CA THR A 30 3.55 -11.92 -6.78
C THR A 30 3.54 -11.11 -8.08
N ILE A 31 4.26 -9.99 -8.09
CA ILE A 31 4.55 -9.24 -9.31
C ILE A 31 5.49 -10.13 -10.13
N LEU A 32 4.90 -10.99 -10.94
CA LEU A 32 5.57 -11.70 -12.01
C LEU A 32 6.10 -10.64 -12.97
N LEU A 33 7.36 -10.29 -12.78
CA LEU A 33 8.13 -9.35 -13.58
C LEU A 33 8.51 -10.00 -14.92
N SER A 34 7.51 -10.42 -15.69
CA SER A 34 7.67 -10.89 -17.06
C SER A 34 6.97 -9.91 -18.01
N GLY A 35 7.64 -8.79 -18.27
CA GLY A 35 7.75 -8.18 -19.60
C GLY A 35 6.52 -7.54 -20.25
N CYS A 36 5.35 -7.45 -19.62
CA CYS A 36 4.20 -6.79 -20.26
C CYS A 36 3.18 -6.14 -19.29
N ASN A 37 3.62 -5.74 -18.09
CA ASN A 37 2.80 -4.90 -17.21
C ASN A 37 3.62 -3.65 -16.87
N SER A 38 3.32 -2.53 -17.52
CA SER A 38 4.05 -1.27 -17.36
C SER A 38 4.06 -0.87 -15.88
N ALA A 39 5.20 -0.43 -15.34
CA ALA A 39 5.28 0.10 -13.98
C ALA A 39 4.26 1.22 -13.72
N GLY A 40 3.81 1.89 -14.79
CA GLY A 40 2.72 2.85 -14.82
C GLY A 40 1.36 2.35 -14.32
N SER A 41 1.05 1.05 -14.43
CA SER A 41 -0.23 0.48 -14.00
C SER A 41 -0.30 0.14 -12.51
N MET A 42 0.84 0.18 -11.81
CA MET A 42 0.89 0.05 -10.35
C MET A 42 0.05 1.15 -9.71
N THR A 43 -0.66 0.85 -8.62
CA THR A 43 -1.40 1.87 -7.88
C THR A 43 -0.54 2.58 -6.85
N CYS A 44 -0.94 3.77 -6.42
CA CYS A 44 -0.27 4.48 -5.33
C CYS A 44 -0.17 3.65 -4.04
N ASP A 45 -1.20 2.87 -3.69
CA ASP A 45 -1.15 1.99 -2.52
C ASP A 45 -0.10 0.88 -2.66
N GLN A 46 -0.02 0.27 -3.84
CA GLN A 46 0.99 -0.76 -4.13
C GLN A 46 2.40 -0.17 -4.06
N TYR A 47 2.62 1.01 -4.66
CA TYR A 47 3.88 1.73 -4.59
C TYR A 47 4.24 2.16 -3.16
N ALA A 48 3.25 2.59 -2.37
CA ALA A 48 3.45 2.96 -0.98
C ALA A 48 3.93 1.76 -0.14
N ALA A 49 3.34 0.59 -0.36
CA ALA A 49 3.67 -0.63 0.39
C ALA A 49 5.08 -1.19 0.06
N GLN A 50 5.72 -0.72 -1.01
CA GLN A 50 7.06 -1.17 -1.40
C GLN A 50 8.13 -0.78 -0.38
N SER A 51 9.17 -1.62 -0.29
CA SER A 51 10.41 -1.25 0.37
C SER A 51 11.09 -0.08 -0.35
N PHE A 52 11.98 0.64 0.34
CA PHE A 52 12.72 1.75 -0.28
C PHE A 52 13.46 1.31 -1.56
N ASN A 53 14.09 0.12 -1.54
CA ASN A 53 14.80 -0.41 -2.70
C ASN A 53 13.86 -0.73 -3.86
N ASP A 54 12.69 -1.32 -3.58
CA ASP A 54 11.72 -1.67 -4.61
C ASP A 54 11.07 -0.42 -5.23
N ARG A 55 10.86 0.63 -4.44
CA ARG A 55 10.42 1.93 -4.96
C ARG A 55 11.42 2.52 -5.95
N GLN A 56 12.71 2.48 -5.64
CA GLN A 56 13.75 2.94 -6.58
C GLN A 56 13.73 2.11 -7.88
N ASN A 57 13.49 0.80 -7.80
CA ASN A 57 13.34 -0.05 -8.99
C ASN A 57 12.09 0.31 -9.80
N THR A 58 10.95 0.57 -9.14
CA THR A 58 9.72 1.04 -9.78
C THR A 58 9.93 2.38 -10.49
N GLU A 59 10.60 3.34 -9.84
CA GLU A 59 10.91 4.66 -10.40
C GLU A 59 11.79 4.54 -11.64
N ARG A 60 12.84 3.71 -11.59
CA ARG A 60 13.68 3.43 -12.77
C ARG A 60 12.90 2.77 -13.91
N ALA A 61 12.01 1.83 -13.58
CA ALA A 61 11.16 1.18 -14.56
C ALA A 61 10.14 2.14 -15.19
N LEU A 62 9.58 3.08 -14.41
CA LEU A 62 8.73 4.16 -14.90
C LEU A 62 9.47 5.08 -15.86
N LEU A 63 10.66 5.55 -15.50
CA LEU A 63 11.49 6.36 -16.39
C LEU A 63 11.80 5.61 -17.69
N SER A 64 12.18 4.34 -17.59
CA SER A 64 12.45 3.50 -18.77
C SER A 64 11.24 3.31 -19.67
N ALA A 65 10.05 3.15 -19.09
CA ALA A 65 8.81 2.91 -19.85
C ALA A 65 8.36 4.13 -20.65
N HIS A 66 8.86 5.32 -20.29
CA HIS A 66 8.58 6.59 -20.95
C HIS A 66 9.81 7.18 -21.66
N ASP A 67 10.79 6.34 -21.98
CA ASP A 67 12.03 6.71 -22.71
C ASP A 67 12.85 7.84 -22.04
N LEU A 68 12.78 7.93 -20.71
CA LEU A 68 13.53 8.91 -19.92
C LEU A 68 14.83 8.30 -19.38
N ASP A 69 15.91 9.09 -19.41
CA ASP A 69 17.21 8.69 -18.84
C ASP A 69 17.11 8.55 -17.31
N GLN A 70 17.45 7.36 -16.82
CA GLN A 70 17.46 6.97 -15.41
C GLN A 70 18.64 7.58 -14.63
N ASN A 71 19.69 8.03 -15.32
CA ASN A 71 20.86 8.65 -14.70
C ASN A 71 20.73 10.18 -14.61
N SER A 72 19.71 10.76 -15.26
CA SER A 72 19.39 12.18 -15.15
C SER A 72 18.84 12.49 -13.77
N ILE A 73 19.59 13.29 -13.00
CA ILE A 73 19.17 13.77 -11.68
C ILE A 73 17.82 14.49 -11.78
N GLY A 74 17.59 15.28 -12.84
CA GLY A 74 16.34 16.00 -13.05
C GLY A 74 15.14 15.08 -13.22
N ASN A 75 15.29 14.02 -14.02
CA ASN A 75 14.21 13.04 -14.24
C ASN A 75 13.87 12.30 -12.94
N THR A 76 14.89 11.86 -12.21
CA THR A 76 14.72 11.12 -10.96
C THR A 76 14.07 11.99 -9.88
N VAL A 77 14.55 13.22 -9.68
CA VAL A 77 13.98 14.15 -8.69
C VAL A 77 12.58 14.60 -9.08
N GLY A 78 12.34 14.89 -10.36
CA GLY A 78 11.03 15.26 -10.89
C GLY A 78 10.00 14.15 -10.69
N LEU A 79 10.35 12.91 -11.04
CA LEU A 79 9.51 11.74 -10.82
C LEU A 79 9.22 11.52 -9.34
N LEU A 80 10.24 11.55 -8.49
CA LEU A 80 10.08 11.40 -7.04
C LEU A 80 9.12 12.44 -6.46
N ASN A 81 9.27 13.71 -6.84
CA ASN A 81 8.39 14.78 -6.39
C ASN A 81 6.95 14.60 -6.88
N ALA A 82 6.77 14.22 -8.15
CA ALA A 82 5.45 13.95 -8.73
C ALA A 82 4.74 12.80 -8.01
N LEU A 83 5.43 11.68 -7.79
CA LEU A 83 4.90 10.52 -7.07
C LEU A 83 4.61 10.84 -5.60
N ASN A 84 5.51 11.55 -4.91
CA ASN A 84 5.29 11.97 -3.52
C ASN A 84 4.09 12.90 -3.39
N SER A 85 3.95 13.88 -4.29
CA SER A 85 2.83 14.81 -4.28
C SER A 85 1.51 14.11 -4.62
N TYR A 86 1.52 13.22 -5.62
CA TYR A 86 0.32 12.57 -6.11
C TYR A 86 -0.17 11.43 -5.18
N CYS A 87 0.75 10.58 -4.72
CA CYS A 87 0.41 9.45 -3.85
C CYS A 87 0.47 9.81 -2.35
N GLY A 88 1.08 10.94 -1.98
CA GLY A 88 1.26 11.33 -0.58
C GLY A 88 2.15 10.36 0.20
N VAL A 89 3.11 9.72 -0.47
CA VAL A 89 4.06 8.78 0.17
C VAL A 89 5.25 9.53 0.77
N SER A 90 5.78 9.03 1.88
CA SER A 90 7.04 9.49 2.49
C SER A 90 8.12 8.42 2.36
N GLY A 91 9.39 8.84 2.35
CA GLY A 91 10.55 8.02 1.96
C GLY A 91 10.81 6.74 2.75
N LEU A 92 10.14 6.49 3.88
CA LEU A 92 10.36 5.31 4.73
C LEU A 92 9.46 4.11 4.43
N GLY A 93 8.67 4.13 3.35
CA GLY A 93 7.64 3.11 3.17
C GLY A 93 6.38 3.43 4.00
N SER A 94 5.21 3.01 3.55
CA SER A 94 3.99 3.04 4.35
C SER A 94 3.04 1.95 3.86
N GLU A 95 2.24 1.35 4.74
CA GLU A 95 1.32 0.26 4.33
C GLU A 95 0.39 0.64 3.17
N LYS A 96 0.11 1.94 3.02
CA LYS A 96 -0.74 2.52 1.98
C LYS A 96 -0.33 3.95 1.65
N ALA A 97 -0.82 4.45 0.52
CA ALA A 97 -0.67 5.84 0.12
C ALA A 97 -1.57 6.74 0.98
N ARG A 98 -1.17 8.00 1.16
CA ARG A 98 -2.04 8.99 1.84
C ARG A 98 -3.06 9.61 0.89
N GLN A 99 -2.78 9.57 -0.42
CA GLN A 99 -3.60 10.17 -1.47
C GLN A 99 -3.65 9.23 -2.68
N ASN A 100 -4.76 9.26 -3.41
CA ASN A 100 -4.91 8.57 -4.70
C ASN A 100 -4.60 7.06 -4.70
N GLY A 101 -4.83 6.35 -3.59
CA GLY A 101 -4.38 4.97 -3.37
C GLY A 101 -4.70 3.95 -4.48
N SER A 102 -5.89 4.03 -5.08
CA SER A 102 -6.32 3.18 -6.20
C SER A 102 -5.93 3.71 -7.59
N SER A 103 -5.39 4.92 -7.67
CA SER A 103 -4.95 5.51 -8.95
C SER A 103 -3.59 4.98 -9.36
N THR A 104 -3.40 4.86 -10.67
CA THR A 104 -2.19 4.34 -11.27
C THR A 104 -1.06 5.37 -11.31
N LEU A 105 0.20 4.92 -11.24
CA LEU A 105 1.38 5.81 -11.23
C LEU A 105 1.52 6.62 -12.52
N ASP A 106 1.07 6.11 -13.67
CA ASP A 106 1.09 6.86 -14.94
C ASP A 106 0.30 8.17 -14.90
N LYS A 107 -0.65 8.32 -13.97
CA LYS A 107 -1.43 9.56 -13.79
C LYS A 107 -0.73 10.58 -12.90
N ALA A 108 0.31 10.18 -12.17
CA ALA A 108 1.04 11.07 -11.27
C ALA A 108 1.86 12.12 -12.02
N VAL A 109 2.15 11.85 -13.29
CA VAL A 109 3.13 12.55 -14.09
C VAL A 109 2.51 12.97 -15.42
N ASN A 110 2.87 14.17 -15.88
CA ASN A 110 2.70 14.54 -17.28
C ASN A 110 3.96 14.14 -18.08
N TRP A 111 3.94 12.95 -18.68
CA TRP A 111 5.07 12.39 -19.42
C TRP A 111 5.47 13.19 -20.66
N SER A 112 4.59 14.07 -21.14
CA SER A 112 4.87 14.97 -22.26
C SER A 112 5.59 16.27 -21.85
N ALA A 113 5.77 16.51 -20.55
CA ALA A 113 6.42 17.72 -20.06
C ALA A 113 7.91 17.72 -20.41
N LYS A 114 8.36 18.80 -21.07
CA LYS A 114 9.77 18.99 -21.47
C LYS A 114 10.68 19.42 -20.32
N ASN A 115 10.10 19.92 -19.22
CA ASN A 115 10.81 20.38 -18.03
C ASN A 115 9.98 20.01 -16.80
N TRP A 116 10.66 19.58 -15.74
CA TRP A 116 10.11 19.09 -14.49
C TRP A 116 10.81 19.77 -13.32
#